data_AF-A0A8S4SQ11-F1
#
_entry.id   AF-A0A8S4SQ11-F1
#
_cell.length_a   1.000
_cell.length_b   1.000
_cell.length_c   1.000
_cell.angle_alpha   90.00
_cell.angle_beta   90.00
_cell.angle_gamma   90.00
#
_symmetry.space_group_name_H-M   'P 1'
#
loop_
_entity.id
_entity.type
_entity.pdbx_description
1 polymer ?
#
loop_
_entity_poly.entity_id
_entity_poly.type
_entity_poly.pdbx_seq_one_letter_code
_entity_poly.pdbx_strand_id
1 'polypeptide(L)'
;MIPDITKKPKDSTLAYFDELIAPFRTPDDTNDNLGITEADLLAARERTNRYLRVRELIGEHSSGARLVCVTQPMPRRRGLPPALYAAWLAALATAGQRVLLVRVINDDDDDDDDGDDDDDDDDDDDDLLNK
;
A
#
# COMPACT_ATOMS: atom_id res chain seq x y z
N MET A 1 -6.69 19.75 -4.43
CA MET A 1 -6.24 18.34 -4.54
C MET A 1 -4.78 18.28 -4.11
N ILE A 2 -4.33 17.27 -3.36
CA ILE A 2 -2.90 17.11 -3.01
C ILE A 2 -2.23 16.36 -4.18
N PRO A 3 -1.42 17.02 -5.01
CA PRO A 3 -0.85 16.41 -6.22
C PRO A 3 0.25 15.38 -5.92
N ASP A 4 0.72 15.34 -4.68
CA ASP A 4 1.97 14.66 -4.30
C ASP A 4 1.77 13.26 -3.71
N ILE A 5 0.54 12.73 -3.69
CA ILE A 5 0.23 11.44 -3.05
C ILE A 5 0.74 10.23 -3.84
N THR A 6 0.93 10.37 -5.15
CA THR A 6 1.45 9.32 -6.05
C THR A 6 2.98 9.35 -6.17
N LYS A 7 3.64 10.34 -5.57
CA LYS A 7 5.11 10.41 -5.56
C LYS A 7 5.69 9.27 -4.74
N LYS A 8 6.85 8.76 -5.19
CA LYS A 8 7.64 7.79 -4.43
C LYS A 8 7.92 8.33 -3.02
N PRO A 9 7.72 7.53 -1.95
CA PRO A 9 8.13 7.91 -0.60
C PRO A 9 9.63 8.16 -0.49
N LYS A 10 10.03 8.90 0.54
CA LYS A 10 11.45 9.11 0.87
C LYS A 10 12.10 7.77 1.23
N ASP A 11 13.38 7.62 0.91
CA ASP A 11 14.12 6.40 1.23
C ASP A 11 14.17 6.11 2.75
N SER A 12 14.13 7.14 3.59
CA SER A 12 14.00 6.97 5.05
C SER A 12 12.69 6.32 5.47
N THR A 13 11.60 6.63 4.75
CA THR A 13 10.26 6.07 5.03
C THR A 13 10.16 4.64 4.52
N LEU A 14 10.80 4.34 3.39
CA LEU A 14 10.94 2.97 2.89
C LEU A 14 11.75 2.11 3.87
N ALA A 15 12.91 2.60 4.34
CA ALA A 15 13.73 1.87 5.31
C ALA A 15 12.98 1.61 6.64
N TYR A 16 12.21 2.59 7.12
CA TYR A 16 11.32 2.40 8.28
C TYR A 16 10.31 1.27 8.03
N PHE A 17 9.69 1.24 6.85
CA PHE A 17 8.70 0.21 6.53
C PHE A 17 9.35 -1.16 6.41
N ASP A 18 10.53 -1.25 5.78
CA ASP A 18 11.29 -2.50 5.66
C ASP A 18 11.65 -3.07 7.04
N GLU A 19 12.06 -2.22 7.99
CA GLU A 19 12.31 -2.63 9.37
C GLU A 19 11.03 -3.08 10.08
N LEU A 20 9.91 -2.38 9.86
CA LEU A 20 8.61 -2.70 10.45
C LEU A 20 8.12 -4.10 10.04
N ILE A 21 8.34 -4.49 8.79
CA ILE A 21 7.88 -5.78 8.25
C ILE A 21 8.90 -6.91 8.37
N ALA A 22 10.17 -6.60 8.65
CA ALA A 22 11.26 -7.58 8.70
C ALA A 22 10.96 -8.83 9.55
N PRO A 23 10.32 -8.73 10.74
CA PRO A 23 10.00 -9.91 11.56
C PRO A 23 8.96 -10.85 10.94
N PHE A 24 8.20 -10.38 9.95
CA PHE A 24 7.09 -11.10 9.33
C PHE A 24 7.41 -11.59 7.92
N ARG A 25 8.60 -11.30 7.38
CA ARG A 25 9.00 -11.77 6.04
C ARG A 25 9.29 -13.26 6.05
N THR A 26 8.78 -13.97 5.04
CA THR A 26 9.03 -15.39 4.84
C THR A 26 9.47 -15.66 3.39
N PRO A 27 10.45 -16.57 3.17
CA PRO A 27 10.88 -16.92 1.82
C PRO A 27 9.90 -17.86 1.11
N ASP A 28 9.12 -18.63 1.86
CA ASP A 28 8.18 -19.63 1.34
C ASP A 28 6.73 -19.16 1.51
N ASP A 29 5.91 -19.50 0.51
CA ASP A 29 4.45 -19.40 0.57
C ASP A 29 3.94 -20.56 1.46
N THR A 30 4.04 -20.36 2.77
CA THR A 30 3.50 -21.32 3.73
C THR A 30 1.97 -21.29 3.68
N ASN A 31 1.35 -22.47 3.73
CA ASN A 31 -0.10 -22.67 3.57
C ASN A 31 -0.98 -21.87 4.56
N ASP A 32 -0.36 -21.25 5.57
CA ASP A 32 -1.03 -20.47 6.59
C ASP A 32 -1.23 -18.99 6.20
N ASN A 33 -0.57 -18.48 5.13
CA ASN A 33 -0.65 -17.07 4.67
C ASN A 33 -0.41 -16.02 5.79
N LEU A 34 0.36 -16.37 6.82
CA LEU A 34 0.73 -15.46 7.91
C LEU A 34 1.97 -14.62 7.58
N GLY A 35 2.85 -15.14 6.72
CA GLY A 35 4.11 -14.51 6.33
C GLY A 35 3.93 -13.53 5.16
N ILE A 36 4.85 -12.58 5.05
CA ILE A 36 4.92 -11.65 3.92
C ILE A 36 5.97 -12.17 2.95
N THR A 37 5.56 -12.56 1.75
CA THR A 37 6.45 -13.00 0.68
C THR A 37 6.92 -11.82 -0.18
N GLU A 38 7.95 -12.03 -0.99
CA GLU A 38 8.40 -11.00 -1.95
C GLU A 38 7.33 -10.73 -3.03
N ALA A 39 6.56 -11.75 -3.40
CA ALA A 39 5.44 -11.61 -4.34
C ALA A 39 4.34 -10.68 -3.77
N ASP A 40 4.03 -10.80 -2.48
CA ASP A 40 3.07 -9.92 -1.81
C ASP A 40 3.54 -8.46 -1.81
N LEU A 41 4.84 -8.24 -1.56
CA LEU A 41 5.43 -6.91 -1.58
C LEU A 41 5.39 -6.29 -2.97
N LEU A 42 5.63 -7.09 -4.01
CA LEU A 42 5.54 -6.65 -5.39
C LEU A 42 4.09 -6.30 -5.76
N ALA A 43 3.14 -7.20 -5.51
CA ALA A 43 1.72 -7.04 -5.80
C ALA A 43 1.05 -5.89 -5.01
N ALA A 44 1.64 -5.48 -3.90
CA ALA A 44 1.12 -4.40 -3.07
C ALA A 44 2.02 -3.14 -3.05
N ARG A 45 3.01 -3.06 -3.94
CA ARG A 45 4.01 -1.99 -3.98
C ARG A 45 3.38 -0.60 -4.12
N GLU A 46 2.45 -0.43 -5.06
CA GLU A 46 1.84 0.88 -5.31
C GLU A 46 1.00 1.35 -4.11
N ARG A 47 0.20 0.44 -3.53
CA ARG A 47 -0.60 0.69 -2.32
C ARG A 47 0.29 1.05 -1.14
N THR A 48 1.36 0.28 -0.93
CA THR A 48 2.35 0.54 0.12
C THR A 48 2.95 1.93 -0.04
N ASN A 49 3.42 2.28 -1.24
CA ASN A 49 3.97 3.61 -1.52
C ASN A 49 2.96 4.72 -1.23
N ARG A 50 1.70 4.54 -1.62
CA ARG A 50 0.64 5.52 -1.36
C ARG A 50 0.43 5.74 0.13
N TYR A 51 0.38 4.69 0.95
CA TYR A 51 0.22 4.82 2.41
C TYR A 51 1.43 5.44 3.09
N LEU A 52 2.65 5.08 2.65
CA LEU A 52 3.87 5.71 3.15
C LEU A 52 3.96 7.19 2.76
N ARG A 53 3.50 7.57 1.57
CA ARG A 53 3.43 8.98 1.17
C ARG A 53 2.39 9.75 1.99
N VAL A 54 1.24 9.13 2.30
CA VAL A 54 0.25 9.72 3.23
C VAL A 54 0.85 9.95 4.61
N ARG A 55 1.62 9.00 5.15
CA ARG A 55 2.35 9.17 6.42
C ARG A 55 3.24 10.42 6.40
N GLU A 56 4.00 10.63 5.33
CA GLU A 56 4.86 11.81 5.20
C GLU A 56 4.04 13.10 5.15
N LEU A 57 2.96 13.13 4.39
CA LEU A 57 2.09 14.29 4.26
C LEU A 57 1.42 14.66 5.59
N ILE A 58 1.08 13.67 6.43
CA ILE A 58 0.59 13.90 7.80
C ILE A 58 1.67 14.62 8.62
N GLY A 59 2.91 14.16 8.56
CA GLY A 59 4.03 14.83 9.23
C GLY A 59 4.30 16.24 8.72
N GLU A 60 4.24 16.44 7.41
CA GLU A 60 4.54 17.71 6.72
C GLU A 60 3.46 18.78 6.98
N HIS A 61 2.19 18.40 6.97
CA HIS A 61 1.07 19.35 6.98
C HIS A 61 0.24 19.33 8.26
N SER A 62 0.36 18.29 9.09
CA SER A 62 -0.52 18.08 10.26
C SER A 62 0.24 17.88 11.57
N SER A 63 1.52 18.23 11.65
CA SER A 63 2.33 18.11 12.87
C SER A 63 1.78 18.88 14.08
N GLY A 64 1.12 20.01 13.85
CA GLY A 64 0.44 20.81 14.88
C GLY A 64 -1.04 20.48 15.08
N ALA A 65 -1.58 19.47 14.40
CA ALA A 65 -2.99 19.13 14.48
C ALA A 65 -3.34 18.53 15.85
N ARG A 66 -4.54 18.86 16.35
CA ARG A 66 -5.06 18.26 17.60
C ARG A 66 -5.51 16.82 17.42
N LEU A 67 -5.94 16.47 16.20
CA LEU A 67 -6.36 15.15 15.77
C LEU A 67 -6.23 15.08 14.25
N VAL A 68 -5.74 13.95 13.74
CA VAL A 68 -5.73 13.65 12.31
C VAL A 68 -6.64 12.44 12.09
N CYS A 69 -7.70 12.61 11.31
CA CYS A 69 -8.56 11.51 10.88
C CYS A 69 -8.10 11.03 9.50
N VAL A 70 -7.82 9.74 9.37
CA VAL A 70 -7.35 9.12 8.12
C VAL A 70 -8.28 7.97 7.77
N THR A 71 -8.68 7.87 6.50
CA THR A 71 -9.48 6.74 6.02
C THR A 71 -8.67 5.46 6.12
N GLN A 72 -9.23 4.42 6.75
CA GLN A 72 -8.55 3.14 6.90
C GLN A 72 -8.30 2.48 5.52
N PRO A 73 -7.11 1.88 5.27
CA PRO A 73 -6.81 1.03 4.12
C PRO A 73 -7.77 -0.15 3.96
N MET A 74 -8.35 -0.38 2.77
CA MET A 74 -9.30 -1.48 2.52
C MET A 74 -8.54 -2.74 2.10
N PRO A 75 -8.68 -3.86 2.82
CA PRO A 75 -8.16 -5.14 2.38
C PRO A 75 -9.13 -5.73 1.35
N ARG A 76 -9.16 -5.18 0.12
CA ARG A 76 -10.03 -5.69 -0.97
C ARG A 76 -9.49 -6.97 -1.59
N ARG A 77 -8.16 -7.17 -1.59
CA ARG A 77 -7.52 -8.31 -2.27
C ARG A 77 -7.60 -9.58 -1.43
N ARG A 78 -8.25 -10.62 -1.98
CA ARG A 78 -8.11 -11.99 -1.49
C ARG A 78 -6.62 -12.38 -1.55
N GLY A 79 -6.08 -12.84 -0.42
CA GLY A 79 -4.69 -13.27 -0.34
C GLY A 79 -3.70 -12.21 0.17
N LEU A 80 -4.11 -10.98 0.47
CA LEU A 80 -3.22 -10.02 1.15
C LEU A 80 -2.79 -10.59 2.53
N PRO A 81 -1.49 -10.74 2.83
CA PRO A 81 -1.05 -11.22 4.12
C PRO A 81 -1.55 -10.31 5.25
N PRO A 82 -2.15 -10.86 6.32
CA PRO A 82 -2.63 -10.06 7.45
C PRO A 82 -1.53 -9.20 8.09
N ALA A 83 -0.29 -9.69 8.11
CA ALA A 83 0.87 -8.96 8.61
C ALA A 83 1.18 -7.70 7.77
N LEU A 84 1.07 -7.79 6.44
CA LEU A 84 1.28 -6.65 5.55
C LEU A 84 0.18 -5.60 5.73
N TYR A 85 -1.07 -6.04 5.87
CA TYR A 85 -2.18 -5.15 6.18
C TYR A 85 -1.97 -4.41 7.51
N ALA A 86 -1.61 -5.15 8.56
CA ALA A 86 -1.32 -4.59 9.87
C ALA A 86 -0.15 -3.59 9.83
N ALA A 87 0.87 -3.85 9.02
CA ALA A 87 1.99 -2.94 8.82
C ALA A 87 1.54 -1.60 8.20
N TRP A 88 0.62 -1.60 7.23
CA TRP A 88 0.05 -0.36 6.71
C TRP A 88 -0.74 0.42 7.76
N LEU A 89 -1.54 -0.27 8.57
CA LEU A 89 -2.27 0.36 9.67
C LEU A 89 -1.31 1.00 10.67
N ALA A 90 -0.26 0.28 11.07
CA ALA A 90 0.77 0.77 11.98
C ALA A 90 1.51 1.97 11.40
N ALA A 91 1.88 1.93 10.11
CA ALA A 91 2.54 3.03 9.43
C ALA A 91 1.66 4.29 9.34
N LEU A 92 0.34 4.18 9.25
CA LEU A 92 -0.56 5.35 9.27
C LEU A 92 -0.85 5.83 10.70
N ALA A 93 -1.19 4.92 11.61
CA ALA A 93 -1.56 5.25 12.98
C ALA A 93 -0.43 5.93 13.76
N THR A 94 0.83 5.64 13.41
CA THR A 94 2.01 6.24 14.05
C THR A 94 2.56 7.46 13.30
N ALA A 95 1.83 7.98 12.29
CA ALA A 95 2.29 9.13 11.48
C ALA A 95 2.31 10.44 12.26
N GLY A 96 1.60 10.50 13.39
CA GLY A 96 1.61 11.61 14.32
C GLY A 96 1.19 11.13 15.71
N GLN A 97 1.20 12.04 16.69
CA GLN A 97 0.88 11.72 18.07
C GLN A 97 -0.60 11.35 18.29
N ARG A 98 -1.50 11.86 17.44
CA ARG A 98 -2.96 11.75 17.60
C ARG A 98 -3.61 11.47 16.23
N VAL A 99 -3.51 10.22 15.78
CA VAL A 99 -4.12 9.75 14.52
C VAL A 99 -5.27 8.80 14.85
N LEU A 100 -6.41 8.98 14.18
CA LEU A 100 -7.55 8.08 14.22
C LEU A 100 -7.81 7.52 12.83
N LEU A 101 -7.80 6.20 12.70
CA LEU A 101 -8.21 5.51 11.49
C LEU A 101 -9.73 5.30 11.53
N VAL A 102 -10.42 5.75 10.49
CA VAL A 102 -11.89 5.68 10.40
C VAL A 102 -12.28 5.05 9.07
N ARG A 103 -13.32 4.22 9.09
CA ARG A 103 -13.99 3.72 7.89
C ARG A 103 -15.50 3.76 8.11
N VAL A 104 -16.24 4.02 7.02
CA VAL A 104 -17.69 3.81 6.94
C VAL A 104 -17.94 2.41 6.39
N ILE A 105 -18.92 1.70 6.95
CA ILE A 105 -19.44 0.46 6.39
C ILE A 105 -20.50 0.88 5.39
N ASN A 106 -20.26 0.70 4.09
CA ASN A 106 -21.33 0.77 3.10
C ASN A 106 -21.72 -0.67 2.76
N ASP A 107 -23.01 -0.98 2.85
CA ASP A 107 -23.55 -2.32 2.57
C ASP A 107 -23.42 -2.72 1.08
N ASP A 108 -22.93 -1.81 0.21
CA ASP A 108 -22.78 -1.98 -1.23
C ASP A 108 -21.33 -2.26 -1.69
N ASP A 109 -20.34 -2.35 -0.79
CA ASP A 109 -18.90 -2.41 -1.13
C ASP A 109 -18.37 -3.83 -1.46
N ASP A 110 -19.24 -4.85 -1.55
CA ASP A 110 -18.87 -6.26 -1.72
C ASP A 110 -18.67 -6.71 -3.20
N ASP A 111 -18.94 -5.85 -4.20
CA ASP A 111 -19.06 -6.27 -5.62
C ASP A 111 -18.01 -5.72 -6.61
N ASP A 112 -16.98 -4.99 -6.18
CA ASP A 112 -15.89 -4.61 -7.10
C ASP A 112 -14.77 -5.67 -7.07
N ASP A 113 -14.93 -6.67 -7.93
CA ASP A 113 -13.83 -7.47 -8.45
C ASP A 113 -12.83 -6.49 -9.08
N ASP A 114 -11.72 -6.22 -8.38
CA ASP A 114 -10.59 -5.49 -8.95
C ASP A 114 -10.09 -6.37 -10.11
N GLY A 115 -10.62 -6.13 -11.31
CA GLY A 115 -10.01 -6.58 -12.54
C GLY A 115 -8.59 -6.06 -12.51
N ASP A 116 -7.66 -6.95 -12.17
CA ASP A 116 -6.25 -6.81 -12.49
C ASP A 116 -6.25 -6.75 -14.03
N ASP A 117 -6.43 -5.55 -14.59
CA ASP A 117 -6.07 -5.22 -15.97
C ASP A 117 -4.54 -5.32 -16.03
N ASP A 118 -4.06 -6.56 -16.02
CA ASP A 118 -2.76 -6.94 -16.55
C ASP A 118 -2.84 -6.68 -18.06
N ASP A 119 -2.71 -5.42 -18.45
CA ASP A 119 -2.34 -5.02 -19.81
C ASP A 119 -0.88 -5.47 -20.07
N ASP A 120 -0.65 -6.78 -20.01
CA ASP A 120 0.50 -7.46 -20.60
C ASP A 120 0.10 -7.87 -22.04
N ASP A 121 -0.08 -6.87 -22.91
CA ASP A 121 0.00 -7.06 -24.37
C ASP A 121 1.35 -6.50 -24.84
N ASP A 122 2.44 -7.14 -24.41
CA ASP A 122 3.72 -7.10 -25.12
C ASP A 122 3.68 -8.14 -26.25
N ASP A 123 3.85 -7.61 -27.46
CA ASP A 123 4.40 -8.24 -28.66
C ASP A 123 3.58 -9.31 -29.40
N ASP A 124 3.08 -8.92 -30.58
CA ASP A 124 3.38 -9.68 -31.81
C ASP A 124 3.35 -8.76 -33.05
N ASP A 125 4.57 -8.55 -33.56
CA ASP A 125 4.97 -8.48 -34.96
C ASP A 125 4.36 -7.46 -35.96
N ASP A 126 5.34 -6.81 -36.60
CA ASP A 126 5.55 -6.74 -38.04
C ASP A 126 5.56 -5.35 -38.70
N ASP A 127 6.72 -5.10 -39.32
CA ASP A 127 6.98 -4.21 -40.44
C ASP A 127 6.62 -2.72 -40.31
N LEU A 128 7.64 -1.87 -40.41
CA LEU A 128 7.89 -1.17 -41.69
C LEU A 128 9.20 -0.37 -41.61
N LEU A 129 10.10 -0.76 -42.52
CA LEU A 129 10.98 0.11 -43.31
C LEU A 129 11.30 1.51 -42.76
N ASN A 130 12.59 1.81 -42.62
CA ASN A 130 13.18 2.66 -43.66
C ASN A 130 14.68 2.50 -43.85
N LYS A 131 15.03 2.46 -45.14
CA LYS A 131 16.29 2.93 -45.70
C LYS A 131 16.49 4.42 -45.42
#